data_AF-A0A7J7K7K1-F1
#
_entry.id   AF-A0A7J7K7K1-F1
#
_cell.length_a   1.000
_cell.length_b   1.000
_cell.length_c   1.000
_cell.angle_alpha   90.00
_cell.angle_beta   90.00
_cell.angle_gamma   90.00
#
_symmetry.space_group_name_H-M   'P 1'
#
loop_
_entity.id
_entity.type
_entity.pdbx_description
1 polymer ?
#
loop_
_entity_poly.entity_id
_entity_poly.type
_entity_poly.pdbx_seq_one_letter_code
_entity_poly.pdbx_strand_id
1 'polypeptide(L)'
;MGAINGCKPDGKADRTTVQSEEFWTGVSYALSANFLQEDMLSEAFQTSYGVYREVYEERGLAYQTPEAYMDNEIYRSLGYMRPLAIWSIQWAIEQYHPELLNGTKVVEKVHRLASLSSLSAMSQTVCSGGDTEESLDAPPNTADEHNGIVNVTPVVTAN
;
A
#
# COMPACT_ATOMS: atom_id res chain seq x y z
N MET A 1 4.28 6.11 2.74
CA MET A 1 5.08 5.91 3.97
C MET A 1 5.90 4.62 4.03
N GLY A 2 5.52 3.51 3.41
CA GLY A 2 6.25 2.24 3.61
C GLY A 2 5.81 1.53 4.90
N ALA A 3 6.69 0.72 5.50
CA ALA A 3 6.37 -0.07 6.69
C ALA A 3 6.78 0.65 7.98
N ILE A 4 5.85 0.79 8.92
CA ILE A 4 6.16 1.26 10.28
C ILE A 4 6.86 0.15 11.05
N ASN A 5 7.86 0.50 11.87
CA ASN A 5 8.64 -0.49 12.60
C ASN A 5 7.84 -1.22 13.69
N GLY A 6 6.91 -0.51 14.35
CA GLY A 6 6.12 -1.05 15.44
C GLY A 6 4.63 -0.93 15.19
N CYS A 7 3.93 -2.06 15.25
CA CYS A 7 2.48 -2.14 15.20
C CYS A 7 1.97 -3.05 16.32
N LYS A 8 0.93 -2.60 17.03
CA LYS A 8 0.26 -3.39 18.06
C LYS A 8 -0.71 -4.39 17.40
N PRO A 9 -1.10 -5.46 18.11
CA PRO A 9 -2.08 -6.43 17.58
C PRO A 9 -3.44 -5.81 17.21
N ASP A 10 -3.78 -4.63 17.73
CA ASP A 10 -5.00 -3.88 17.38
C ASP A 10 -4.83 -2.99 16.13
N GLY A 11 -3.70 -3.10 15.42
CA GLY A 11 -3.41 -2.37 14.18
C GLY A 11 -2.92 -0.94 14.39
N LYS A 12 -2.76 -0.47 15.63
CA LYS A 12 -2.25 0.88 15.91
C LYS A 12 -0.72 0.90 15.93
N ALA A 13 -0.16 2.04 15.53
CA ALA A 13 1.27 2.32 15.68
C ALA A 13 1.73 2.13 17.13
N ASP A 14 2.87 1.47 17.31
CA ASP A 14 3.48 1.36 18.62
C ASP A 14 4.30 2.62 18.96
N ARG A 15 3.90 3.31 20.04
CA ARG A 15 4.50 4.55 20.53
C ARG A 15 5.32 4.36 21.81
N THR A 16 5.82 3.14 22.05
CA THR A 16 6.65 2.84 23.22
C THR A 16 8.07 3.37 23.08
N THR A 17 8.58 3.50 21.85
CA THR A 17 9.93 4.02 21.56
C THR A 17 9.89 4.93 20.35
N VAL A 18 10.88 5.82 20.22
CA VAL A 18 11.03 6.64 19.01
C VAL A 18 11.18 5.77 17.77
N GLN A 19 11.93 4.66 17.88
CA GLN A 19 12.16 3.77 16.75
C GLN A 19 10.91 3.02 16.30
N SER A 20 9.99 2.68 17.21
CA SER A 20 8.76 1.97 16.85
C SER A 20 7.78 2.84 16.07
N GLU A 21 7.86 4.17 16.23
CA GLU A 21 7.07 5.16 15.50
C GLU A 21 7.67 5.54 14.13
N GLU A 22 8.89 5.10 13.86
CA GLU A 22 9.60 5.42 12.63
C GLU A 22 9.27 4.45 11.49
N PHE A 23 9.35 4.99 10.27
CA PHE A 23 9.39 4.24 9.02
C PHE A 23 10.83 4.19 8.55
N TRP A 24 11.48 3.04 8.64
CA TRP A 24 12.87 2.89 8.18
C TRP A 24 12.90 2.55 6.70
N THR A 25 13.56 3.40 5.92
CA THR A 25 13.56 3.32 4.45
C THR A 25 14.20 2.03 3.96
N GLY A 26 15.38 1.69 4.48
CA GLY A 26 16.08 0.47 4.11
C GLY A 26 15.37 -0.81 4.56
N VAL A 27 14.72 -0.79 5.73
CA VAL A 27 13.93 -1.94 6.22
C VAL A 27 12.72 -2.16 5.33
N SER A 28 12.02 -1.09 4.94
CA SER A 28 10.89 -1.19 4.03
C SER A 28 11.28 -1.79 2.67
N TYR A 29 12.42 -1.40 2.09
CA TYR A 29 12.90 -2.00 0.85
C TYR A 29 13.32 -3.47 1.02
N ALA A 30 13.99 -3.81 2.12
CA ALA A 30 14.33 -5.21 2.41
C ALA A 30 13.06 -6.06 2.61
N LEU A 31 12.04 -5.52 3.29
CA LEU A 31 10.74 -6.16 3.46
C LEU A 31 10.04 -6.37 2.12
N SER A 32 10.07 -5.38 1.21
CA SER A 32 9.55 -5.54 -0.15
C SER A 32 10.25 -6.68 -0.90
N ALA A 33 11.57 -6.80 -0.78
CA ALA A 33 12.29 -7.92 -1.38
C ALA A 33 11.92 -9.27 -0.74
N ASN A 34 11.61 -9.29 0.56
CA ASN A 34 11.10 -10.49 1.22
C ASN A 34 9.70 -10.85 0.73
N PHE A 35 8.81 -9.88 0.56
CA PHE A 35 7.48 -10.12 -0.02
C PHE A 35 7.56 -10.71 -1.44
N LEU A 36 8.52 -10.27 -2.27
CA LEU A 36 8.75 -10.91 -3.57
C LEU A 36 9.21 -12.37 -3.42
N GLN A 37 10.08 -12.67 -2.47
CA GLN A 37 10.50 -14.06 -2.23
C GLN A 37 9.32 -14.97 -1.82
N GLU A 38 8.29 -14.40 -1.21
CA GLU A 38 7.07 -15.07 -0.77
C GLU A 38 5.89 -14.95 -1.78
N ASP A 39 6.13 -14.54 -3.03
CA ASP A 39 5.10 -14.36 -4.09
C ASP A 39 4.01 -13.32 -3.75
N MET A 40 4.30 -12.40 -2.83
CA MET A 40 3.42 -11.31 -2.40
C MET A 40 3.68 -10.02 -3.20
N LEU A 41 3.47 -10.09 -4.53
CA LEU A 41 3.85 -9.00 -5.45
C LEU A 41 3.18 -7.66 -5.11
N SER A 42 1.89 -7.67 -4.75
CA SER A 42 1.14 -6.45 -4.46
C SER A 42 1.71 -5.73 -3.24
N GLU A 43 1.92 -6.47 -2.16
CA GLU A 43 2.46 -6.00 -0.89
C GLU A 43 3.90 -5.51 -1.06
N ALA A 44 4.70 -6.23 -1.85
CA ALA A 44 6.05 -5.83 -2.19
C ALA A 44 6.10 -4.44 -2.81
N PHE A 45 5.36 -4.24 -3.91
CA PHE A 45 5.40 -2.98 -4.65
C PHE A 45 4.68 -1.85 -3.92
N GLN A 46 3.58 -2.13 -3.20
CA GLN A 46 2.91 -1.13 -2.36
C GLN A 46 3.83 -0.63 -1.24
N THR A 47 4.56 -1.52 -0.59
CA THR A 47 5.50 -1.16 0.49
C THR A 47 6.64 -0.29 -0.03
N SER A 48 7.29 -0.67 -1.15
CA SER A 48 8.38 0.11 -1.73
C SER A 48 7.90 1.42 -2.35
N TYR A 49 6.73 1.42 -2.99
CA TYR A 49 6.10 2.63 -3.53
C TYR A 49 5.80 3.62 -2.41
N GLY A 50 5.38 3.11 -1.25
CA GLY A 50 5.22 3.90 -0.05
C GLY A 50 6.47 4.67 0.33
N VAL A 51 7.68 4.12 0.16
CA VAL A 51 8.94 4.85 0.41
C VAL A 51 9.25 5.84 -0.69
N TYR A 52 9.10 5.43 -1.96
CA TYR A 52 9.31 6.28 -3.12
C TYR A 52 8.48 7.56 -3.04
N ARG A 53 7.17 7.45 -2.77
CA ARG A 53 6.26 8.58 -2.72
C ARG A 53 6.65 9.60 -1.67
N GLU A 54 6.98 9.16 -0.45
CA GLU A 54 7.42 10.08 0.60
C GLU A 54 8.71 10.82 0.22
N VAL A 55 9.69 10.08 -0.29
CA VAL A 55 11.03 10.64 -0.54
C VAL A 55 11.04 11.55 -1.76
N TYR A 56 10.38 11.14 -2.85
CA TYR A 56 10.51 11.79 -4.16
C TYR A 56 9.33 12.70 -4.51
N GLU A 57 8.11 12.41 -4.04
CA GLU A 57 6.91 13.16 -4.43
C GLU A 57 6.45 14.11 -3.34
N GLU A 58 6.36 13.65 -2.08
CA GLU A 58 5.71 14.42 -1.00
C GLU A 58 6.69 15.33 -0.25
N ARG A 59 7.91 14.85 0.06
CA ARG A 59 8.80 15.53 1.03
C ARG A 59 10.09 16.10 0.43
N GLY A 60 10.33 15.87 -0.86
CA GLY A 60 11.47 16.47 -1.57
C GLY A 60 12.86 16.04 -1.06
N LEU A 61 13.00 14.80 -0.61
CA LEU A 61 14.23 14.23 -0.03
C LEU A 61 15.10 13.51 -1.05
N ALA A 62 14.90 13.77 -2.35
CA ALA A 62 15.70 13.20 -3.43
C ALA A 62 17.19 13.50 -3.21
N TYR A 63 18.04 12.50 -3.46
CA TYR A 63 19.50 12.54 -3.21
C TYR A 63 19.92 12.72 -1.74
N GLN A 64 18.97 12.70 -0.81
CA GLN A 64 19.21 12.83 0.63
C GLN A 64 18.34 11.85 1.43
N THR A 65 17.94 10.73 0.82
CA THR A 65 17.04 9.73 1.42
C THR A 65 17.43 9.41 2.86
N PRO A 66 16.55 9.65 3.84
CA PRO A 66 16.89 9.48 5.25
C PRO A 66 16.93 8.01 5.65
N GLU A 67 17.50 7.77 6.82
CA GLU A 67 17.32 6.51 7.53
C GLU A 67 15.84 6.29 7.86
N ALA A 68 15.22 7.30 8.45
CA ALA A 68 13.89 7.21 9.00
C ALA A 68 13.10 8.50 8.82
N TYR A 69 11.78 8.36 8.77
CA TYR A 69 10.82 9.46 8.91
C TYR A 69 9.63 9.05 9.76
N MET A 70 8.90 10.05 10.23
CA MET A 70 7.65 9.91 10.99
C MET A 70 6.48 10.55 10.22
N ASP A 71 5.26 10.35 10.73
CA ASP A 71 4.02 10.94 10.21
C ASP A 71 4.02 12.48 10.28
N ASN A 72 4.69 13.05 11.28
CA ASN A 72 4.76 14.48 11.57
C ASN A 72 5.92 15.23 10.88
N GLU A 73 6.33 14.80 9.69
CA GLU A 73 7.41 15.44 8.90
C GLU A 73 8.79 15.51 9.58
N ILE A 74 9.04 14.70 10.61
CA ILE A 74 10.36 14.58 11.23
C ILE A 74 11.20 13.54 10.48
N TYR A 75 12.47 13.88 10.23
CA TYR A 75 13.46 13.05 9.54
C TYR A 75 14.67 12.77 10.42
N ARG A 76 15.26 11.59 10.28
CA ARG A 76 16.51 11.25 10.95
C ARG A 76 17.55 10.75 9.95
N SER A 77 18.76 11.29 10.07
CA SER A 77 19.96 10.89 9.32
C SER A 77 19.75 10.91 7.78
N LEU A 78 19.67 12.11 7.20
CA LEU A 78 19.61 12.30 5.74
C LEU A 78 20.84 11.72 5.02
N GLY A 79 20.67 11.30 3.78
CA GLY A 79 21.73 10.73 2.95
C GLY A 79 22.29 9.42 3.51
N TYR A 80 21.42 8.55 4.02
CA TYR A 80 21.83 7.34 4.74
C TYR A 80 22.14 6.17 3.82
N MET A 81 22.92 5.21 4.33
CA MET A 81 23.34 4.03 3.57
C MET A 81 22.22 3.00 3.38
N ARG A 82 21.42 2.74 4.43
CA ARG A 82 20.40 1.66 4.43
C ARG A 82 19.39 1.71 3.27
N PRO A 83 18.91 2.86 2.77
CA PRO A 83 18.03 2.91 1.59
C PRO A 83 18.58 2.24 0.33
N LEU A 84 19.91 2.00 0.22
CA LEU A 84 20.48 1.21 -0.89
C LEU A 84 19.98 -0.24 -0.93
N ALA A 85 19.33 -0.72 0.13
CA ALA A 85 18.62 -2.00 0.16
C ALA A 85 17.55 -2.14 -0.95
N ILE A 86 17.12 -1.05 -1.61
CA ILE A 86 16.25 -1.13 -2.79
C ILE A 86 16.78 -2.07 -3.88
N TRP A 87 18.10 -2.24 -4.01
CA TRP A 87 18.68 -3.18 -4.97
C TRP A 87 18.40 -4.66 -4.66
N SER A 88 18.03 -4.99 -3.42
CA SER A 88 17.56 -6.35 -3.09
C SER A 88 16.25 -6.70 -3.79
N ILE A 89 15.42 -5.70 -4.14
CA ILE A 89 14.20 -5.90 -4.94
C ILE A 89 14.56 -6.35 -6.35
N GLN A 90 15.56 -5.73 -6.99
CA GLN A 90 16.03 -6.15 -8.32
C GLN A 90 16.50 -7.61 -8.29
N TRP A 91 17.33 -7.96 -7.30
CA TRP A 91 17.79 -9.33 -7.13
C TRP A 91 16.62 -10.30 -6.91
N ALA A 92 15.66 -9.95 -6.05
CA ALA A 92 14.48 -10.78 -5.80
C ALA A 92 13.62 -10.95 -7.06
N ILE A 93 13.46 -9.91 -7.88
CA ILE A 93 12.78 -10.02 -9.17
C ILE A 93 13.53 -11.01 -10.08
N GLU A 94 14.85 -10.88 -10.23
CA GLU A 94 15.65 -11.78 -11.09
C GLU A 94 15.55 -13.25 -10.67
N GLN A 95 15.51 -13.53 -9.37
CA GLN A 95 15.49 -14.90 -8.84
C GLN A 95 14.09 -15.51 -8.78
N TYR A 96 13.08 -14.75 -8.37
CA TYR A 96 11.75 -15.26 -8.04
C TYR A 96 10.68 -14.87 -9.06
N HIS A 97 10.87 -13.74 -9.76
CA HIS A 97 9.91 -13.22 -10.73
C HIS A 97 10.55 -12.72 -12.03
N PRO A 98 11.38 -13.53 -12.72
CA PRO A 98 12.07 -13.09 -13.93
C PRO A 98 11.10 -12.70 -15.06
N GLU A 99 9.84 -13.15 -15.02
CA GLU A 99 8.80 -12.70 -15.93
C GLU A 99 8.51 -11.20 -15.83
N LEU A 100 8.81 -10.56 -14.69
CA LEU A 100 8.65 -9.13 -14.50
C LEU A 100 9.70 -8.31 -15.26
N LEU A 101 10.83 -8.92 -15.65
CA LEU A 101 11.89 -8.26 -16.42
C LEU A 101 11.59 -8.27 -17.93
N ASN A 102 10.68 -9.14 -18.37
CA ASN A 102 10.23 -9.21 -19.75
C ASN A 102 9.05 -8.23 -19.94
N GLY A 103 9.37 -7.00 -20.32
CA GLY A 103 8.42 -5.87 -20.47
C GLY A 103 7.16 -6.14 -21.30
N THR A 104 7.14 -7.22 -22.10
CA THR A 104 5.97 -7.65 -22.87
C THR A 104 4.90 -8.36 -22.05
N LYS A 105 5.23 -9.04 -20.94
CA LYS A 105 4.28 -9.87 -20.16
C LYS A 105 3.72 -9.18 -18.91
N VAL A 106 4.42 -8.19 -18.36
CA VAL A 106 3.97 -7.45 -17.16
C VAL A 106 2.73 -6.62 -17.45
N VAL A 107 2.77 -5.89 -18.56
CA VAL A 107 1.62 -5.08 -19.02
C VAL A 107 0.41 -5.99 -19.25
N GLU A 108 0.60 -7.16 -19.87
CA GLU A 108 -0.48 -8.14 -20.06
C GLU A 108 -1.04 -8.72 -18.75
N LYS A 109 -0.19 -9.04 -17.77
CA LYS A 109 -0.63 -9.59 -16.47
C LYS A 109 -1.32 -8.52 -15.62
N VAL A 110 -0.81 -7.29 -15.58
CA VAL A 110 -1.44 -6.16 -14.87
C VAL A 110 -2.77 -5.78 -15.52
N HIS A 111 -2.85 -5.67 -16.84
CA HIS A 111 -4.13 -5.43 -17.53
C HIS A 111 -5.13 -6.57 -17.31
N ARG A 112 -4.67 -7.82 -17.26
CA ARG A 112 -5.54 -8.98 -16.98
C ARG A 112 -6.03 -9.01 -15.54
N LEU A 113 -5.20 -8.67 -14.56
CA LEU A 113 -5.61 -8.60 -13.16
C LEU A 113 -6.55 -7.41 -12.91
N ALA A 114 -6.30 -6.28 -13.56
CA ALA A 114 -7.20 -5.11 -13.53
C ALA A 114 -8.55 -5.38 -14.23
N SER A 115 -8.59 -6.21 -15.27
CA SER A 115 -9.84 -6.61 -15.93
C SER A 115 -10.61 -7.67 -15.15
N LEU A 116 -9.92 -8.58 -14.46
CA LEU A 116 -10.55 -9.61 -13.62
C LEU A 116 -11.17 -9.01 -12.34
N SER A 117 -10.53 -8.01 -11.75
CA SER A 117 -11.10 -7.28 -10.60
C SER A 117 -12.33 -6.45 -10.98
N SER A 118 -12.36 -5.86 -12.18
CA SER A 118 -13.54 -5.16 -12.71
C SER A 118 -14.66 -6.13 -13.14
N LEU A 119 -14.34 -7.32 -13.65
CA LEU A 119 -15.35 -8.38 -13.91
C LEU A 119 -15.97 -8.94 -12.63
N SER A 120 -15.17 -9.10 -11.56
CA SER A 120 -15.67 -9.49 -10.23
C SER A 120 -16.65 -8.45 -9.68
N ALA A 121 -16.36 -7.16 -9.85
CA ALA A 121 -17.25 -6.07 -9.43
C ALA A 121 -18.56 -6.00 -10.25
N MET A 122 -18.52 -6.36 -11.54
CA MET A 122 -19.72 -6.42 -12.38
C MET A 122 -20.62 -7.62 -12.06
N SER A 123 -20.05 -8.78 -11.70
CA SER A 123 -20.83 -9.97 -11.30
C SER A 123 -21.65 -9.73 -10.01
N GLN A 124 -21.13 -8.91 -9.09
CA GLN A 124 -21.84 -8.58 -7.84
C GLN A 124 -23.00 -7.60 -8.03
N THR A 125 -23.09 -6.90 -9.17
CA THR A 125 -24.14 -5.90 -9.42
C THR A 125 -25.39 -6.48 -10.10
N VAL A 126 -25.38 -7.75 -10.54
CA VAL A 126 -26.49 -8.33 -11.33
C VAL A 126 -27.57 -9.04 -10.49
N CYS A 127 -27.45 -9.08 -9.15
CA CYS A 127 -28.42 -9.80 -8.29
C CYS A 127 -29.47 -8.93 -7.58
N SER A 128 -29.66 -7.67 -7.94
CA SER A 128 -30.72 -6.83 -7.35
C SER A 128 -31.43 -5.99 -8.41
N GLY A 129 -32.50 -6.56 -8.98
CA GLY A 129 -33.41 -5.86 -9.87
C GLY A 129 -34.83 -6.47 -9.83
N GLY A 130 -35.79 -5.65 -9.39
CA GLY A 130 -37.24 -5.89 -9.27
C GLY A 130 -37.72 -5.26 -7.97
N ASP A 131 -38.58 -4.24 -7.89
CA ASP A 131 -39.57 -3.73 -8.83
C ASP A 131 -39.74 -2.20 -8.68
N THR A 132 -40.19 -1.57 -9.76
CA THR A 132 -40.62 -0.17 -9.85
C THR A 132 -42.04 0.01 -9.29
N GLU A 133 -42.25 0.99 -8.41
CA GLU A 133 -43.50 1.78 -8.38
C GLU A 133 -43.22 3.23 -7.96
N GLU A 134 -43.92 4.12 -8.64
CA GLU A 134 -43.84 5.58 -8.66
C GLU A 134 -44.89 6.16 -7.70
N SER A 135 -44.52 7.09 -6.80
CA SER A 135 -45.49 8.07 -6.26
C SER A 135 -44.81 9.35 -5.76
N LEU A 136 -45.43 10.47 -6.15
CA LEU A 136 -45.06 11.87 -5.96
C LEU A 136 -45.04 12.34 -4.50
N ASP A 137 -44.05 13.17 -4.13
CA ASP A 137 -44.21 14.54 -3.58
C ASP A 137 -42.88 15.08 -2.99
N ALA A 138 -42.64 16.39 -3.14
CA ALA A 138 -41.49 17.14 -2.63
C ALA A 138 -41.96 18.51 -2.09
N PRO A 139 -41.13 19.34 -1.40
CA PRO A 139 -40.22 19.17 -0.24
C PRO A 139 -40.51 20.32 0.80
N PRO A 140 -39.60 20.94 1.61
CA PRO A 140 -38.20 20.63 2.03
C PRO A 140 -37.90 20.82 3.55
N ASN A 141 -36.61 20.62 3.91
CA ASN A 141 -35.81 21.05 5.09
C ASN A 141 -35.25 19.85 5.89
N THR A 142 -33.97 19.73 6.28
CA THR A 142 -32.80 20.64 6.36
C THR A 142 -31.55 19.81 6.74
N ALA A 143 -30.39 20.22 6.22
CA ALA A 143 -29.03 20.19 6.82
C ALA A 143 -28.23 18.87 7.05
N ASP A 144 -27.00 18.92 6.51
CA ASP A 144 -25.70 18.44 7.01
C ASP A 144 -25.25 16.97 6.86
N GLU A 145 -24.64 16.76 5.69
CA GLU A 145 -23.29 16.25 5.37
C GLU A 145 -22.50 15.32 6.33
N HIS A 146 -22.08 14.21 5.69
CA HIS A 146 -20.84 13.42 5.84
C HIS A 146 -20.73 12.24 6.83
N ASN A 147 -21.26 11.10 6.34
CA ASN A 147 -20.61 9.77 6.35
C ASN A 147 -19.08 9.86 6.15
N GLY A 148 -18.21 9.02 6.74
CA GLY A 148 -18.39 7.70 7.31
C GLY A 148 -17.35 6.73 6.73
N ILE A 149 -17.04 5.68 7.50
CA ILE A 149 -16.43 4.38 7.11
C ILE A 149 -14.92 4.23 7.38
N VAL A 150 -14.65 3.41 8.40
CA VAL A 150 -13.37 2.85 8.84
C VAL A 150 -13.19 1.50 8.13
N ASN A 151 -12.06 1.30 7.43
CA ASN A 151 -11.70 -0.02 6.90
C ASN A 151 -10.69 -0.70 7.84
N VAL A 152 -11.14 -1.77 8.50
CA VAL A 152 -10.31 -2.70 9.28
C VAL A 152 -10.31 -4.03 8.53
N THR A 153 -9.15 -4.57 8.18
CA THR A 153 -8.99 -5.96 7.75
C THR A 153 -8.09 -6.71 8.73
N PRO A 154 -8.54 -7.85 9.29
CA PRO A 154 -7.83 -8.59 10.33
C PRO A 154 -6.80 -9.59 9.77
N VAL A 155 -5.86 -9.93 10.66
CA VAL A 155 -4.79 -10.91 10.57
C VAL A 155 -5.29 -12.31 10.20
N VAL A 156 -4.62 -12.99 9.27
CA VAL A 156 -4.78 -14.44 9.05
C VAL A 156 -3.60 -15.15 9.69
N THR A 157 -3.89 -15.97 10.70
CA THR A 157 -3.04 -17.10 11.11
C THR A 157 -3.65 -18.38 10.54
N ALA A 158 -2.82 -19.28 10.01
CA ALA A 158 -3.20 -20.66 9.79
C ALA A 158 -1.98 -21.56 10.06
N ASN A 159 -2.29 -22.69 10.74
CA ASN A 159 -1.38 -23.69 11.32
C ASN A 159 -0.54 -24.47 10.31
#